data_AF-A0A661DNM5-F1
#
_entry.id   AF-A0A661DNM5-F1
#
_cell.length_a   1.000
_cell.length_b   1.000
_cell.length_c   1.000
_cell.angle_alpha   90.00
_cell.angle_beta   90.00
_cell.angle_gamma   90.00
#
_symmetry.space_group_name_H-M   'P 1'
#
loop_
_entity.id
_entity.type
_entity.pdbx_description
1 polymer ?
#
loop_
_entity_poly.entity_id
_entity_poly.type
_entity_poly.pdbx_seq_one_letter_code
_entity_poly.pdbx_strand_id
1 'polypeptide(L)'
;MRIECFISYEKDDRDIAIQIIERLQSECIEPWWDEKLSLVSDELTDEIKGAILNSQCFLVIWTENSVHSTWLRDESLILHGDKNDRHKIVSLAINEPLIPSPFNTNQLLHVQIKNNRIIDENELIKIIETIKSQIGIIGKNEHIISPRILGESWGCHDLAIEGPVPGSDLLLSFRPCGESGTFLLMHFDSTDGWVIDSLPGAGNRHSLLVNEKCLDEKELEYTDNDQTYLKIKNDVYFIRDPIRPYSIQIGAVRSMKPNAKPGIIEGNITEAELLELPTHFYWLSLTLAEILQHEETLKYLWQDSEKHKQSWGQEKYKQVRDAISKNPFSSMSLQQSICQFCDKQFKEKRQLSKKYGATLIANDFPFGPNFHYIAIVDEPVHSWEHLSYKQVLSLNKITHDYLQIEENRFASAGIQYGFNSTVRHLVLGARTQSSAGASIPHIHKQVWGMAPRTSNLAEQLISVCEAYSNINIDYQACYLRALKDADYVIWEDDYIALYVPYGQCSLHELQSIVKRPCANYVGFNSDEIESMSKAEFIVLQLYKALEINSFNNILISKLFNDSRAPNFRVVQTFVTREIDLAVSELSMLYVVDQHPRDSRNELVSAFNQIKNKITEEFKL
;
A
#
# COMPACT_ATOMS: atom_id res chain seq x y z
N MET A 1 -11.17 -17.26 8.70
CA MET A 1 -12.10 -18.09 7.90
C MET A 1 -11.33 -19.33 7.50
N ARG A 2 -11.87 -20.53 7.75
CA ARG A 2 -11.20 -21.78 7.41
C ARG A 2 -11.53 -22.10 5.95
N ILE A 3 -10.52 -22.41 5.14
CA ILE A 3 -10.73 -22.89 3.77
C ILE A 3 -11.18 -24.33 3.89
N GLU A 4 -12.43 -24.62 3.51
CA GLU A 4 -12.97 -25.98 3.63
C GLU A 4 -12.72 -26.75 2.33
N CYS A 5 -11.95 -27.83 2.44
CA CYS A 5 -11.73 -28.79 1.35
C CYS A 5 -12.48 -30.07 1.67
N PHE A 6 -13.51 -30.40 0.89
CA PHE A 6 -14.20 -31.66 1.01
C PHE A 6 -13.36 -32.76 0.36
N ILE A 7 -13.18 -33.89 1.04
CA ILE A 7 -12.39 -35.02 0.54
C ILE A 7 -13.29 -36.24 0.40
N SER A 8 -13.53 -36.65 -0.85
CA SER A 8 -14.22 -37.89 -1.18
C SER A 8 -13.21 -39.00 -1.47
N TYR A 9 -13.33 -40.10 -0.73
CA TYR A 9 -12.44 -41.26 -0.81
C TYR A 9 -13.19 -42.55 -0.43
N GLU A 10 -12.69 -43.71 -0.84
CA GLU A 10 -13.25 -45.00 -0.42
C GLU A 10 -12.67 -45.44 0.92
N LYS A 11 -13.43 -46.18 1.74
CA LYS A 11 -13.01 -46.55 3.11
C LYS A 11 -11.69 -47.32 3.14
N ASP A 12 -11.47 -48.16 2.13
CA ASP A 12 -10.23 -48.92 1.97
C ASP A 12 -9.03 -48.05 1.57
N ASP A 13 -9.25 -46.77 1.24
CA ASP A 13 -8.24 -45.76 0.90
C ASP A 13 -8.03 -44.69 1.97
N ARG A 14 -8.51 -44.95 3.19
CA ARG A 14 -8.40 -44.03 4.32
C ARG A 14 -6.95 -43.64 4.64
N ASP A 15 -6.01 -44.58 4.51
CA ASP A 15 -4.59 -44.36 4.77
C ASP A 15 -3.96 -43.32 3.83
N ILE A 16 -4.41 -43.28 2.57
CA ILE A 16 -4.01 -42.29 1.56
C ILE A 16 -4.65 -40.93 1.91
N ALA A 17 -5.95 -40.92 2.25
CA ALA A 17 -6.68 -39.70 2.58
C ALA A 17 -6.08 -38.98 3.80
N ILE A 18 -5.70 -39.72 4.85
CA ILE A 18 -5.09 -39.17 6.08
C ILE A 18 -3.80 -38.39 5.76
N GLN A 19 -2.93 -38.91 4.90
CA GLN A 19 -1.69 -38.22 4.52
C GLN A 19 -1.97 -36.85 3.87
N ILE A 20 -3.01 -36.76 3.05
CA ILE A 20 -3.43 -35.51 2.41
C ILE A 20 -4.08 -34.56 3.44
N ILE A 21 -4.91 -35.10 4.34
CA ILE A 21 -5.58 -34.35 5.42
C ILE A 21 -4.56 -33.68 6.33
N GLU A 22 -3.59 -34.44 6.84
CA GLU A 22 -2.53 -33.93 7.71
C GLU A 22 -1.75 -32.81 7.01
N ARG A 23 -1.47 -32.99 5.71
CA ARG A 23 -0.80 -31.99 4.91
C ARG A 23 -1.65 -30.73 4.70
N LEU A 24 -2.94 -30.86 4.39
CA LEU A 24 -3.87 -29.74 4.24
C LEU A 24 -3.97 -28.93 5.54
N GLN A 25 -4.06 -29.61 6.68
CA GLN A 25 -4.10 -28.97 8.00
C GLN A 25 -2.81 -28.19 8.29
N SER A 26 -1.64 -28.74 7.93
CA SER A 26 -0.36 -28.04 8.07
C SER A 26 -0.26 -26.76 7.22
N GLU A 27 -1.11 -26.66 6.20
CA GLU A 27 -1.23 -25.52 5.28
C GLU A 27 -2.46 -24.66 5.59
N CYS A 28 -3.06 -24.81 6.77
CA CYS A 28 -4.23 -24.06 7.24
C CYS A 28 -5.50 -24.21 6.36
N ILE A 29 -5.60 -25.31 5.62
CA ILE A 29 -6.82 -25.72 4.91
C ILE A 29 -7.54 -26.76 5.78
N GLU A 30 -8.80 -26.52 6.10
CA GLU A 30 -9.62 -27.39 6.94
C GLU A 30 -10.26 -28.50 6.07
N PRO A 31 -9.88 -29.77 6.26
CA PRO A 31 -10.50 -30.86 5.55
C PRO A 31 -11.87 -31.21 6.14
N TRP A 32 -12.84 -31.46 5.25
CA TRP A 32 -14.11 -32.07 5.58
C TRP A 32 -14.09 -33.53 5.07
N TRP A 33 -14.31 -34.49 5.96
CA TRP A 33 -14.22 -35.93 5.68
C TRP A 33 -15.06 -36.75 6.70
N ASP A 34 -15.37 -38.01 6.36
CA ASP A 34 -16.27 -38.97 7.04
C ASP A 34 -16.15 -39.05 8.58
N GLU A 35 -14.98 -38.78 9.17
CA GLU A 35 -14.76 -38.95 10.62
C GLU A 35 -15.62 -38.02 11.50
N LYS A 36 -16.21 -36.97 10.93
CA LYS A 36 -17.17 -36.08 11.63
C LYS A 36 -18.59 -36.66 11.77
N LEU A 37 -18.92 -37.73 11.04
CA LEU A 37 -20.27 -38.29 10.99
C LEU A 37 -20.44 -39.40 12.03
N SER A 38 -21.02 -39.05 13.18
CA SER A 38 -21.43 -40.03 14.20
C SER A 38 -22.95 -40.21 14.22
N LEU A 39 -23.42 -41.27 13.55
CA LEU A 39 -24.75 -41.94 13.63
C LEU A 39 -25.97 -41.38 12.84
N VAL A 40 -26.71 -42.34 12.24
CA VAL A 40 -28.11 -42.39 11.69
C VAL A 40 -28.40 -41.77 10.31
N SER A 41 -29.30 -42.41 9.55
CA SER A 41 -29.15 -42.73 8.12
C SER A 41 -30.08 -42.02 7.13
N ASP A 42 -30.52 -40.78 7.37
CA ASP A 42 -31.20 -39.99 6.33
C ASP A 42 -30.76 -38.50 6.36
N GLU A 43 -30.49 -37.93 7.54
CA GLU A 43 -29.89 -36.59 7.71
C GLU A 43 -28.46 -36.50 7.13
N LEU A 44 -27.76 -37.63 7.05
CA LEU A 44 -26.41 -37.77 6.51
C LEU A 44 -26.29 -37.28 5.06
N THR A 45 -27.32 -37.52 4.25
CA THR A 45 -27.29 -37.21 2.81
C THR A 45 -27.39 -35.71 2.56
N ASP A 46 -28.17 -35.00 3.38
CA ASP A 46 -28.34 -33.55 3.26
C ASP A 46 -27.16 -32.80 3.89
N GLU A 47 -26.57 -33.33 4.96
CA GLU A 47 -25.33 -32.78 5.54
C GLU A 47 -24.15 -32.93 4.57
N ILE A 48 -23.99 -34.10 3.94
CA ILE A 48 -22.96 -34.35 2.92
C ILE A 48 -23.18 -33.44 1.71
N LYS A 49 -24.40 -33.33 1.19
CA LYS A 49 -24.73 -32.38 0.11
C LYS A 49 -24.43 -30.94 0.51
N GLY A 50 -24.78 -30.54 1.73
CA GLY A 50 -24.48 -29.23 2.27
C GLY A 50 -22.98 -28.97 2.35
N ALA A 51 -22.20 -29.94 2.84
CA ALA A 51 -20.74 -29.84 2.92
C ALA A 51 -20.09 -29.75 1.53
N ILE A 52 -20.58 -30.54 0.57
CA ILE A 52 -20.15 -30.51 -0.83
C ILE A 52 -20.38 -29.10 -1.41
N LEU A 53 -21.60 -28.58 -1.33
CA LEU A 53 -21.97 -27.27 -1.89
C LEU A 53 -21.26 -26.09 -1.21
N ASN A 54 -20.95 -26.21 0.08
CA ASN A 54 -20.30 -25.14 0.85
C ASN A 54 -18.76 -25.17 0.80
N SER A 55 -18.17 -26.28 0.35
CA SER A 55 -16.72 -26.43 0.21
C SER A 55 -16.15 -25.56 -0.91
N GLN A 56 -14.95 -25.03 -0.69
CA GLN A 56 -14.25 -24.19 -1.68
C GLN A 56 -13.48 -25.05 -2.69
N CYS A 57 -13.10 -26.26 -2.27
CA CYS A 57 -12.47 -27.28 -3.09
C CYS A 57 -13.09 -28.63 -2.79
N PHE A 58 -13.37 -29.40 -3.83
CA PHE A 58 -13.80 -30.79 -3.73
C PHE A 58 -12.71 -31.70 -4.29
N LEU A 59 -12.05 -32.43 -3.41
CA LEU A 59 -10.99 -33.37 -3.75
C LEU A 59 -11.58 -34.78 -3.89
N VAL A 60 -11.42 -35.40 -5.06
CA VAL A 60 -11.82 -36.80 -5.31
C VAL A 60 -10.60 -37.66 -5.45
N ILE A 61 -10.51 -38.73 -4.65
CA ILE A 61 -9.42 -39.70 -4.72
C ILE A 61 -9.89 -40.94 -5.50
N TRP A 62 -9.38 -41.07 -6.72
CA TRP A 62 -9.57 -42.25 -7.57
C TRP A 62 -8.45 -43.26 -7.33
N THR A 63 -8.81 -44.48 -6.95
CA THR A 63 -7.95 -45.67 -6.79
C THR A 63 -8.62 -46.87 -7.47
N GLU A 64 -7.96 -48.02 -7.50
CA GLU A 64 -8.58 -49.28 -7.94
C GLU A 64 -9.83 -49.66 -7.10
N ASN A 65 -9.87 -49.28 -5.83
CA ASN A 65 -11.02 -49.54 -4.95
C ASN A 65 -12.15 -48.53 -5.20
N SER A 66 -11.82 -47.24 -5.26
CA SER A 66 -12.83 -46.18 -5.29
C SER A 66 -13.55 -46.06 -6.64
N VAL A 67 -12.96 -46.54 -7.75
CA VAL A 67 -13.66 -46.60 -9.04
C VAL A 67 -14.90 -47.49 -9.01
N HIS A 68 -14.99 -48.45 -8.09
CA HIS A 68 -16.14 -49.34 -7.94
C HIS A 68 -17.19 -48.85 -6.93
N SER A 69 -16.90 -47.77 -6.21
CA SER A 69 -17.77 -47.21 -5.18
C SER A 69 -19.00 -46.53 -5.81
N THR A 70 -20.20 -47.04 -5.49
CA THR A 70 -21.45 -46.37 -5.86
C THR A 70 -21.59 -45.02 -5.16
N TRP A 71 -21.11 -44.92 -3.93
CA TRP A 71 -21.18 -43.71 -3.12
C TRP A 71 -20.33 -42.57 -3.68
N LEU A 72 -19.06 -42.84 -3.97
CA LEU A 72 -18.12 -41.84 -4.52
C LEU A 72 -18.57 -41.35 -5.91
N ARG A 73 -19.20 -42.23 -6.70
CA ARG A 73 -19.81 -41.87 -7.98
C ARG A 73 -21.00 -40.93 -7.80
N ASP A 74 -21.89 -41.22 -6.85
CA ASP A 74 -23.06 -40.38 -6.59
C ASP A 74 -22.66 -38.99 -6.06
N GLU A 75 -21.67 -38.90 -5.16
CA GLU A 75 -21.10 -37.62 -4.69
C GLU A 75 -20.46 -36.82 -5.83
N SER A 76 -19.68 -37.50 -6.69
CA SER A 76 -19.03 -36.87 -7.84
C SER A 76 -20.05 -36.41 -8.90
N LEU A 77 -21.17 -37.13 -9.08
CA LEU A 77 -22.25 -36.75 -10.00
C LEU A 77 -22.95 -35.45 -9.58
N ILE A 78 -23.11 -35.22 -8.27
CA ILE A 78 -23.76 -34.01 -7.74
C ILE A 78 -23.04 -32.75 -8.24
N LEU A 79 -21.70 -32.74 -8.24
CA LEU A 79 -20.91 -31.60 -8.71
C LEU A 79 -20.69 -31.57 -10.22
N HIS A 80 -20.67 -32.73 -10.89
CA HIS A 80 -20.58 -32.79 -12.35
C HIS A 80 -21.84 -32.26 -13.07
N GLY A 81 -23.00 -32.31 -12.40
CA GLY A 81 -24.28 -31.84 -12.93
C GLY A 81 -24.42 -30.31 -12.97
N ASP A 82 -23.75 -29.58 -12.07
CA ASP A 82 -23.79 -28.12 -12.03
C ASP A 82 -22.70 -27.52 -12.93
N LYS A 83 -23.10 -26.73 -13.93
CA LYS A 83 -22.16 -26.15 -14.90
C LYS A 83 -21.24 -25.10 -14.27
N ASN A 84 -21.63 -24.50 -13.14
CA ASN A 84 -20.88 -23.45 -12.47
C ASN A 84 -19.79 -23.98 -11.51
N ASP A 85 -19.89 -25.25 -11.09
CA ASP A 85 -19.03 -25.81 -10.03
C ASP A 85 -17.90 -26.74 -10.53
N ARG A 86 -17.77 -26.95 -11.85
CA ARG A 86 -16.70 -27.80 -12.42
C ARG A 86 -15.29 -27.30 -12.09
N HIS A 87 -15.14 -26.00 -11.84
CA HIS A 87 -13.87 -25.39 -11.43
C HIS A 87 -13.55 -25.60 -9.94
N LYS A 88 -14.36 -26.31 -9.15
CA LYS A 88 -14.06 -26.62 -7.74
C LYS A 88 -13.50 -28.03 -7.55
N ILE A 89 -13.52 -28.89 -8.57
CA ILE A 89 -13.15 -30.30 -8.48
C ILE A 89 -11.66 -30.49 -8.77
N VAL A 90 -10.95 -31.09 -7.83
CA VAL A 90 -9.60 -31.64 -8.02
C VAL A 90 -9.70 -33.16 -8.02
N SER A 91 -9.42 -33.80 -9.14
CA SER A 91 -9.45 -35.27 -9.26
C SER A 91 -8.05 -35.86 -9.19
N LEU A 92 -7.78 -36.70 -8.20
CA LEU A 92 -6.52 -37.42 -8.04
C LEU A 92 -6.65 -38.82 -8.61
N ALA A 93 -5.76 -39.20 -9.53
CA ALA A 93 -5.65 -40.56 -10.06
C ALA A 93 -4.45 -41.26 -9.43
N ILE A 94 -4.70 -42.17 -8.48
CA ILE A 94 -3.66 -42.91 -7.76
C ILE A 94 -3.32 -44.19 -8.52
N ASN A 95 -2.07 -44.33 -8.98
CA ASN A 95 -1.57 -45.51 -9.70
C ASN A 95 -2.38 -45.88 -10.97
N GLU A 96 -2.88 -44.88 -11.71
CA GLU A 96 -3.59 -45.05 -12.99
C GLU A 96 -4.84 -45.97 -12.93
N PRO A 97 -5.85 -45.65 -12.12
CA PRO A 97 -7.08 -46.46 -12.05
C PRO A 97 -7.96 -46.22 -13.28
N LEU A 98 -8.82 -47.19 -13.61
CA LEU A 98 -9.76 -47.07 -14.73
C LEU A 98 -10.99 -46.22 -14.33
N ILE A 99 -10.86 -44.90 -14.43
CA ILE A 99 -11.90 -43.95 -14.02
C ILE A 99 -13.09 -43.96 -14.99
N PRO A 100 -14.35 -44.12 -14.49
CA PRO A 100 -15.53 -44.15 -15.35
C PRO A 100 -15.88 -42.76 -15.93
N SER A 101 -16.51 -42.74 -17.10
CA SER A 101 -17.11 -41.52 -17.66
C SER A 101 -18.34 -41.09 -16.84
N PRO A 102 -18.58 -39.78 -16.60
CA PRO A 102 -17.89 -38.60 -17.17
C PRO A 102 -16.67 -38.10 -16.39
N PHE A 103 -16.26 -38.75 -15.30
CA PHE A 103 -15.20 -38.28 -14.40
C PHE A 103 -13.80 -38.32 -15.01
N ASN A 104 -13.63 -39.05 -16.10
CA ASN A 104 -12.40 -39.12 -16.88
C ASN A 104 -12.14 -37.88 -17.78
N THR A 105 -12.95 -36.81 -17.67
CA THR A 105 -12.89 -35.63 -18.54
C THR A 105 -12.37 -34.35 -17.89
N ASN A 106 -12.16 -34.33 -16.56
CA ASN A 106 -11.60 -33.18 -15.83
C ASN A 106 -10.06 -33.17 -15.83
N GLN A 107 -9.44 -32.05 -15.41
CA GLN A 107 -8.00 -32.02 -15.10
C GLN A 107 -7.69 -33.04 -14.00
N LEU A 108 -7.06 -34.15 -14.40
CA LEU A 108 -6.67 -35.25 -13.53
C LEU A 108 -5.22 -35.07 -13.09
N LEU A 109 -5.02 -35.05 -11.78
CA LEU A 109 -3.68 -35.08 -11.21
C LEU A 109 -3.27 -36.54 -11.00
N HIS A 110 -2.33 -36.99 -11.82
CA HIS A 110 -1.74 -38.32 -11.68
C HIS A 110 -0.72 -38.33 -10.54
N VAL A 111 -0.89 -39.28 -9.62
CA VAL A 111 -0.06 -39.47 -8.43
C VAL A 111 0.36 -40.93 -8.35
N GLN A 112 1.66 -41.17 -8.18
CA GLN A 112 2.22 -42.52 -8.04
C GLN A 112 2.60 -42.76 -6.58
N ILE A 113 2.09 -43.85 -6.00
CA ILE A 113 2.38 -44.24 -4.61
C ILE A 113 3.14 -45.56 -4.57
N LYS A 114 4.05 -45.70 -3.60
CA LYS A 114 4.85 -46.93 -3.41
C LYS A 114 4.00 -48.04 -2.78
N ASN A 115 4.44 -49.30 -2.88
CA ASN A 115 3.71 -50.49 -2.39
C ASN A 115 3.15 -50.42 -0.95
N ASN A 116 3.71 -49.56 -0.09
CA ASN A 116 3.22 -49.35 1.28
C ASN A 116 2.12 -48.27 1.37
N ARG A 117 1.54 -47.83 0.24
CA ARG A 117 0.49 -46.80 0.17
C ARG A 117 0.89 -45.44 0.77
N ILE A 118 2.19 -45.16 0.70
CA ILE A 118 2.80 -43.90 1.15
C ILE A 118 2.95 -42.97 -0.06
N ILE A 119 2.45 -41.75 0.07
CA ILE A 119 2.63 -40.67 -0.90
C ILE A 119 4.01 -40.04 -0.66
N ASP A 120 4.80 -39.87 -1.72
CA ASP A 120 6.09 -39.18 -1.64
C ASP A 120 5.88 -37.68 -1.36
N GLU A 121 6.80 -37.05 -0.64
CA GLU A 121 6.71 -35.62 -0.27
C GLU A 121 6.54 -34.73 -1.51
N ASN A 122 7.19 -35.06 -2.63
CA ASN A 122 7.05 -34.28 -3.87
C ASN A 122 5.64 -34.38 -4.47
N GLU A 123 5.01 -35.55 -4.37
CA GLU A 123 3.63 -35.76 -4.83
C GLU A 123 2.64 -35.06 -3.89
N LEU A 124 2.89 -35.07 -2.57
CA LEU A 124 2.10 -34.28 -1.60
C LEU A 124 2.17 -32.78 -1.90
N ILE A 125 3.36 -32.24 -2.18
CA ILE A 125 3.52 -30.83 -2.56
C ILE A 125 2.70 -30.53 -3.81
N LYS A 126 2.81 -31.37 -4.85
CA LYS A 126 2.07 -31.22 -6.10
C LYS A 126 0.54 -31.24 -5.90
N ILE A 127 0.03 -32.13 -5.05
CA ILE A 127 -1.39 -32.19 -4.67
C ILE A 127 -1.83 -30.88 -4.03
N ILE A 128 -1.07 -30.37 -3.06
CA ILE A 128 -1.40 -29.14 -2.34
C ILE A 128 -1.32 -27.91 -3.26
N GLU A 129 -0.30 -27.80 -4.10
CA GLU A 129 -0.18 -26.71 -5.08
C GLU A 129 -1.35 -26.71 -6.07
N THR A 130 -1.79 -27.90 -6.50
CA THR A 130 -2.97 -28.03 -7.37
C THR A 130 -4.24 -27.57 -6.65
N ILE A 131 -4.45 -28.00 -5.40
CA ILE A 131 -5.58 -27.55 -4.58
C ILE A 131 -5.54 -26.04 -4.39
N LYS A 132 -4.38 -25.48 -4.02
CA LYS A 132 -4.17 -24.03 -3.85
C LYS A 132 -4.42 -23.24 -5.12
N SER A 133 -3.94 -23.72 -6.27
CA SER A 133 -4.21 -23.11 -7.57
C SER A 133 -5.71 -23.13 -7.89
N GLN A 134 -6.39 -24.23 -7.57
CA GLN A 134 -7.82 -24.39 -7.85
C GLN A 134 -8.69 -23.40 -7.06
N ILE A 135 -8.31 -23.12 -5.82
CA ILE A 135 -8.98 -22.15 -4.93
C ILE A 135 -8.44 -20.72 -5.06
N GLY A 136 -7.51 -20.46 -5.99
CA GLY A 136 -6.98 -19.12 -6.27
C GLY A 136 -5.95 -18.60 -5.25
N ILE A 137 -5.21 -19.48 -4.57
CA ILE A 137 -4.17 -19.12 -3.58
C ILE A 137 -2.80 -19.10 -4.25
N ILE A 138 -2.17 -17.92 -4.28
CA ILE A 138 -0.90 -17.63 -4.97
C ILE A 138 0.20 -17.32 -3.93
N GLY A 139 0.33 -18.14 -2.88
CA GLY A 139 1.42 -18.01 -1.91
C GLY A 139 1.23 -18.82 -0.63
N LYS A 140 2.31 -18.93 0.17
CA LYS A 140 2.31 -19.73 1.41
C LYS A 140 1.36 -19.18 2.50
N ASN A 141 1.08 -17.88 2.48
CA ASN A 141 0.27 -17.17 3.49
C ASN A 141 -0.89 -16.32 2.90
N GLU A 142 -1.24 -16.51 1.62
CA GLU A 142 -2.35 -15.75 0.99
C GLU A 142 -3.75 -16.15 1.47
N HIS A 143 -3.84 -17.16 2.33
CA HIS A 143 -5.07 -17.70 2.93
C HIS A 143 -5.93 -16.70 3.73
N ILE A 144 -5.52 -15.44 3.87
CA ILE A 144 -6.23 -14.49 4.73
C ILE A 144 -7.38 -13.77 4.00
N ILE A 145 -7.46 -13.77 2.66
CA ILE A 145 -8.42 -12.86 2.01
C ILE A 145 -9.00 -13.40 0.70
N SER A 146 -9.97 -14.31 0.82
CA SER A 146 -11.00 -14.48 -0.20
C SER A 146 -12.36 -14.33 0.47
N PRO A 147 -13.05 -13.19 0.36
CA PRO A 147 -14.35 -13.01 0.98
C PRO A 147 -15.40 -13.80 0.21
N ARG A 148 -16.21 -14.58 0.94
CA ARG A 148 -17.38 -15.26 0.38
C ARG A 148 -18.34 -14.26 -0.27
N ILE A 149 -18.98 -14.73 -1.34
CA ILE A 149 -20.31 -14.27 -1.77
C ILE A 149 -21.32 -14.78 -0.72
N LEU A 150 -22.16 -13.87 -0.20
CA LEU A 150 -23.09 -14.11 0.90
C LEU A 150 -23.99 -15.33 0.67
N GLY A 151 -23.89 -16.33 1.55
CA GLY A 151 -24.84 -17.42 1.74
C GLY A 151 -25.26 -17.48 3.21
N GLU A 152 -26.50 -17.88 3.46
CA GLU A 152 -27.37 -17.60 4.63
C GLU A 152 -26.79 -17.65 6.05
N SER A 153 -27.47 -16.96 6.96
CA SER A 153 -27.12 -16.67 8.35
C SER A 153 -26.83 -17.91 9.21
N TRP A 154 -25.67 -17.93 9.86
CA TRP A 154 -25.35 -18.90 10.91
C TRP A 154 -25.44 -18.25 12.28
N GLY A 155 -26.10 -18.95 13.21
CA GLY A 155 -26.44 -18.46 14.54
C GLY A 155 -25.22 -18.16 15.43
N CYS A 156 -25.23 -16.95 16.00
CA CYS A 156 -25.01 -16.66 17.43
C CYS A 156 -24.11 -17.67 18.16
N HIS A 157 -22.83 -17.32 18.41
CA HIS A 157 -22.16 -17.51 19.72
C HIS A 157 -20.73 -16.92 19.86
N ASP A 158 -20.16 -16.24 18.85
CA ASP A 158 -18.89 -15.52 19.01
C ASP A 158 -19.09 -14.00 18.90
N LEU A 159 -18.49 -13.27 19.83
CA LEU A 159 -18.59 -11.82 20.10
C LEU A 159 -18.12 -10.94 18.91
N ALA A 160 -18.87 -10.96 17.80
CA ALA A 160 -18.77 -9.96 16.74
C ALA A 160 -19.77 -8.83 17.04
N ILE A 161 -19.29 -7.59 17.08
CA ILE A 161 -20.16 -6.41 17.01
C ILE A 161 -20.63 -6.33 15.55
N GLU A 162 -21.73 -6.99 15.23
CA GLU A 162 -22.41 -6.83 13.95
C GLU A 162 -23.36 -5.63 14.06
N GLY A 163 -23.18 -4.64 13.19
CA GLY A 163 -24.08 -3.49 13.11
C GLY A 163 -24.23 -3.04 11.66
N PRO A 164 -25.46 -2.83 11.16
CA PRO A 164 -25.67 -2.29 9.84
C PRO A 164 -25.15 -0.85 9.78
N VAL A 165 -24.47 -0.50 8.69
CA VAL A 165 -24.19 0.90 8.35
C VAL A 165 -25.49 1.51 7.83
N PRO A 166 -26.02 2.60 8.43
CA PRO A 166 -27.24 3.22 7.95
C PRO A 166 -27.09 3.66 6.48
N GLY A 167 -27.90 3.07 5.59
CA GLY A 167 -27.94 3.43 4.17
C GLY A 167 -27.18 2.49 3.21
N SER A 168 -26.70 1.34 3.67
CA SER A 168 -26.10 0.31 2.79
C SER A 168 -26.44 -1.10 3.25
N ASP A 169 -26.57 -2.04 2.31
CA ASP A 169 -26.76 -3.48 2.57
C ASP A 169 -25.47 -4.19 3.07
N LEU A 170 -24.51 -3.44 3.61
CA LEU A 170 -23.20 -3.94 4.07
C LEU A 170 -23.29 -4.58 5.46
N LEU A 171 -22.95 -5.88 5.52
CA LEU A 171 -22.63 -6.60 6.76
C LEU A 171 -21.12 -6.56 7.00
N LEU A 172 -20.69 -5.90 8.07
CA LEU A 172 -19.29 -5.85 8.51
C LEU A 172 -18.98 -7.04 9.41
N SER A 173 -18.19 -8.01 8.92
CA SER A 173 -17.69 -9.11 9.76
C SER A 173 -16.34 -8.71 10.38
N PHE A 174 -16.27 -8.69 11.72
CA PHE A 174 -15.07 -8.43 12.51
C PHE A 174 -14.49 -9.75 12.98
N ARG A 175 -13.35 -10.22 12.44
CA ARG A 175 -12.67 -11.41 13.00
C ARG A 175 -11.14 -11.30 12.99
N PRO A 176 -10.46 -11.78 14.06
CA PRO A 176 -9.00 -11.89 14.10
C PRO A 176 -8.47 -12.83 13.02
N CYS A 177 -7.36 -12.48 12.38
CA CYS A 177 -6.63 -13.41 11.51
C CYS A 177 -5.80 -14.40 12.35
N GLY A 178 -6.43 -15.43 12.91
CA GLY A 178 -5.74 -16.52 13.63
C GLY A 178 -4.93 -16.06 14.85
N GLU A 179 -3.82 -16.76 15.15
CA GLU A 179 -2.90 -16.43 16.27
C GLU A 179 -2.18 -15.09 16.11
N SER A 180 -2.24 -14.48 14.90
CA SER A 180 -1.54 -13.24 14.63
C SER A 180 -2.14 -12.05 15.35
N GLY A 181 -3.42 -12.08 15.78
CA GLY A 181 -4.07 -10.93 16.42
C GLY A 181 -4.25 -9.69 15.54
N THR A 182 -3.85 -9.74 14.26
CA THR A 182 -3.97 -8.63 13.30
C THR A 182 -5.34 -8.67 12.61
N PHE A 183 -5.94 -7.50 12.43
CA PHE A 183 -7.26 -7.34 11.81
C PHE A 183 -7.08 -6.51 10.54
N LEU A 184 -7.23 -7.17 9.39
CA LEU A 184 -7.33 -6.52 8.10
C LEU A 184 -8.75 -6.78 7.59
N LEU A 185 -9.57 -5.73 7.51
CA LEU A 185 -10.84 -5.82 6.80
C LEU A 185 -10.53 -5.57 5.33
N MET A 186 -10.46 -6.62 4.54
CA MET A 186 -10.36 -6.53 3.09
C MET A 186 -11.57 -7.22 2.48
N HIS A 187 -12.43 -6.44 1.85
CA HIS A 187 -13.55 -6.91 1.06
C HIS A 187 -13.13 -6.90 -0.41
N PHE A 188 -13.40 -7.97 -1.13
CA PHE A 188 -13.14 -8.08 -2.56
C PHE A 188 -14.49 -8.16 -3.24
N ASP A 189 -14.70 -7.25 -4.18
CA ASP A 189 -15.84 -7.22 -5.05
C ASP A 189 -15.34 -7.38 -6.48
N SER A 190 -15.88 -8.36 -7.21
CA SER A 190 -15.60 -8.54 -8.62
C SER A 190 -16.81 -8.02 -9.40
N THR A 191 -16.66 -6.85 -10.00
CA THR A 191 -17.70 -6.26 -10.85
C THR A 191 -17.30 -6.38 -12.32
N ASP A 192 -18.26 -6.57 -13.22
CA ASP A 192 -17.97 -6.37 -14.63
C ASP A 192 -18.07 -4.87 -14.95
N GLY A 193 -17.04 -4.31 -15.58
CA GLY A 193 -17.08 -2.93 -16.06
C GLY A 193 -16.75 -2.83 -17.53
N TRP A 194 -17.29 -1.81 -18.18
CA TRP A 194 -16.92 -1.46 -19.56
C TRP A 194 -15.75 -0.47 -19.52
N VAL A 195 -14.67 -0.79 -20.24
CA VAL A 195 -13.53 0.11 -20.43
C VAL A 195 -13.26 0.30 -21.90
N ILE A 196 -12.67 1.43 -22.26
CA ILE A 196 -12.20 1.66 -23.63
C ILE A 196 -11.03 0.71 -23.95
N ASP A 197 -11.01 0.16 -25.16
CA ASP A 197 -10.00 -0.79 -25.65
C ASP A 197 -8.55 -0.24 -25.57
N SER A 198 -8.42 1.07 -25.76
CA SER A 198 -7.17 1.82 -25.64
C SER A 198 -6.58 1.88 -24.23
N LEU A 199 -7.32 1.42 -23.21
CA LEU A 199 -6.83 1.36 -21.85
C LEU A 199 -5.77 0.24 -21.71
N PRO A 200 -4.57 0.52 -21.16
CA PRO A 200 -3.51 -0.48 -21.05
C PRO A 200 -3.97 -1.78 -20.38
N GLY A 201 -3.71 -2.91 -21.04
CA GLY A 201 -4.10 -4.23 -20.54
C GLY A 201 -5.60 -4.55 -20.61
N ALA A 202 -6.44 -3.70 -21.23
CA ALA A 202 -7.86 -3.97 -21.40
C ALA A 202 -8.11 -5.23 -22.24
N GLY A 203 -7.39 -5.41 -23.35
CA GLY A 203 -7.51 -6.60 -24.20
C GLY A 203 -7.22 -7.90 -23.45
N ASN A 204 -6.10 -7.98 -22.72
CA ASN A 204 -5.76 -9.17 -21.93
C ASN A 204 -6.84 -9.49 -20.88
N ARG A 205 -7.34 -8.48 -20.17
CA ARG A 205 -8.39 -8.65 -19.15
C ARG A 205 -9.74 -9.04 -19.75
N HIS A 206 -10.06 -8.49 -20.92
CA HIS A 206 -11.24 -8.85 -21.68
C HIS A 206 -11.18 -10.31 -22.12
N SER A 207 -10.06 -10.76 -22.70
CA SER A 207 -9.86 -12.16 -23.06
C SER A 207 -9.95 -13.10 -21.85
N LEU A 208 -9.44 -12.69 -20.68
CA LEU A 208 -9.61 -13.46 -19.44
C LEU A 208 -11.08 -13.57 -19.03
N LEU A 209 -11.86 -12.48 -19.09
CA LEU A 209 -13.29 -12.49 -18.78
C LEU A 209 -14.08 -13.33 -19.77
N VAL A 210 -13.80 -13.22 -21.07
CA VAL A 210 -14.42 -14.02 -22.14
C VAL A 210 -14.17 -15.51 -21.89
N ASN A 211 -12.93 -15.89 -21.56
CA ASN A 211 -12.56 -17.26 -21.21
C ASN A 211 -13.24 -17.74 -19.92
N GLU A 212 -13.32 -16.89 -18.90
CA GLU A 212 -13.95 -17.22 -17.61
C GLU A 212 -15.46 -17.42 -17.75
N LYS A 213 -16.15 -16.56 -18.51
CA LYS A 213 -17.61 -16.61 -18.65
C LYS A 213 -18.12 -17.51 -19.78
N CYS A 214 -17.23 -18.04 -20.63
CA CYS A 214 -17.60 -18.80 -21.82
C CYS A 214 -18.64 -18.06 -22.71
N LEU A 215 -18.56 -16.74 -22.80
CA LEU A 215 -19.47 -15.90 -23.61
C LEU A 215 -18.84 -15.59 -24.98
N ASP A 216 -19.66 -15.25 -25.97
CA ASP A 216 -19.17 -14.76 -27.27
C ASP A 216 -18.50 -13.39 -27.06
N GLU A 217 -17.30 -13.17 -27.62
CA GLU A 217 -16.57 -11.89 -27.54
C GLU A 217 -17.48 -10.70 -27.91
N LYS A 218 -18.39 -10.90 -28.87
CA LYS A 218 -19.33 -9.88 -29.33
C LYS A 218 -20.39 -9.47 -28.31
N GLU A 219 -20.64 -10.27 -27.28
CA GLU A 219 -21.56 -9.92 -26.18
C GLU A 219 -20.88 -9.09 -25.09
N LEU A 220 -19.56 -9.04 -25.11
CA LEU A 220 -18.70 -8.37 -24.14
C LEU A 220 -17.90 -7.23 -24.78
N GLU A 221 -18.22 -6.85 -26.01
CA GLU A 221 -17.64 -5.74 -26.77
C GLU A 221 -18.76 -4.89 -27.40
N TYR A 222 -18.65 -3.56 -27.35
CA TYR A 222 -19.48 -2.69 -28.18
C TYR A 222 -18.70 -1.46 -28.66
N THR A 223 -19.11 -0.87 -29.78
CA THR A 223 -18.52 0.36 -30.32
C THR A 223 -19.51 1.51 -30.22
N ASP A 224 -19.07 2.65 -29.68
CA ASP A 224 -19.83 3.91 -29.68
C ASP A 224 -18.89 5.07 -30.04
N ASN A 225 -19.31 5.95 -30.97
CA ASN A 225 -18.54 7.11 -31.43
C ASN A 225 -17.06 6.82 -31.79
N ASP A 226 -16.82 5.81 -32.63
CA ASP A 226 -15.49 5.35 -33.06
C ASP A 226 -14.59 4.83 -31.91
N GLN A 227 -15.16 4.56 -30.75
CA GLN A 227 -14.45 4.01 -29.59
C GLN A 227 -15.01 2.64 -29.23
N THR A 228 -14.12 1.65 -29.14
CA THR A 228 -14.49 0.29 -28.73
C THR A 228 -14.42 0.17 -27.22
N TYR A 229 -15.47 -0.40 -26.64
CA TYR A 229 -15.60 -0.67 -25.22
C TYR A 229 -15.56 -2.18 -25.01
N LEU A 230 -14.61 -2.62 -24.19
CA LEU A 230 -14.44 -4.00 -23.78
C LEU A 230 -14.99 -4.15 -22.36
N LYS A 231 -15.81 -5.18 -22.14
CA LYS A 231 -16.21 -5.60 -20.81
C LYS A 231 -15.06 -6.36 -20.18
N ILE A 232 -14.67 -5.94 -18.99
CA ILE A 232 -13.58 -6.53 -18.22
C ILE A 232 -14.05 -6.86 -16.81
N LYS A 233 -13.41 -7.85 -16.19
CA LYS A 233 -13.54 -8.09 -14.76
C LYS A 233 -12.76 -7.01 -14.02
N ASN A 234 -13.43 -6.33 -13.09
CA ASN A 234 -12.85 -5.36 -12.19
C ASN A 234 -12.84 -5.95 -10.79
N ASP A 235 -11.64 -6.32 -10.37
CA ASP A 235 -11.33 -6.73 -9.03
C ASP A 235 -11.11 -5.48 -8.17
N VAL A 236 -12.00 -5.27 -7.19
CA VAL A 236 -11.99 -4.12 -6.30
C VAL A 236 -11.83 -4.60 -4.87
N TYR A 237 -10.73 -4.21 -4.23
CA TYR A 237 -10.48 -4.48 -2.82
C TYR A 237 -10.82 -3.25 -1.99
N PHE A 238 -11.73 -3.36 -1.03
CA PHE A 238 -11.95 -2.37 0.01
C PHE A 238 -11.20 -2.77 1.26
N ILE A 239 -10.12 -2.06 1.54
CA ILE A 239 -9.25 -2.27 2.70
C ILE A 239 -9.52 -1.18 3.73
N ARG A 240 -9.83 -1.58 4.96
CA ARG A 240 -9.77 -0.64 6.10
C ARG A 240 -8.32 -0.58 6.58
N ASP A 241 -7.74 0.61 6.53
CA ASP A 241 -6.34 0.81 6.89
C ASP A 241 -6.08 0.38 8.36
N PRO A 242 -5.10 -0.52 8.61
CA PRO A 242 -4.75 -0.96 9.97
C PRO A 242 -4.21 0.15 10.89
N ILE A 243 -3.65 1.21 10.31
CA ILE A 243 -2.97 2.30 11.01
C ILE A 243 -3.80 3.59 11.00
N ARG A 244 -4.59 3.83 9.94
CA ARG A 244 -5.29 5.11 9.71
C ARG A 244 -6.81 4.95 9.67
N PRO A 245 -7.59 6.04 9.83
CA PRO A 245 -9.04 5.96 9.86
C PRO A 245 -9.72 5.83 8.49
N TYR A 246 -8.97 5.43 7.45
CA TYR A 246 -9.44 5.48 6.07
C TYR A 246 -9.93 4.14 5.57
N SER A 247 -10.87 4.21 4.64
CA SER A 247 -11.18 3.12 3.73
C SER A 247 -10.42 3.34 2.44
N ILE A 248 -9.86 2.27 1.90
CA ILE A 248 -9.04 2.29 0.71
C ILE A 248 -9.67 1.35 -0.29
N GLN A 249 -10.08 1.87 -1.42
CA GLN A 249 -10.49 1.10 -2.57
C GLN A 249 -9.27 0.88 -3.47
N ILE A 250 -8.89 -0.37 -3.66
CA ILE A 250 -7.85 -0.78 -4.59
C ILE A 250 -8.53 -1.43 -5.78
N GLY A 251 -8.46 -0.82 -6.94
CA GLY A 251 -9.11 -1.36 -8.13
C GLY A 251 -8.54 -0.76 -9.39
N ALA A 252 -8.55 -1.53 -10.48
CA ALA A 252 -7.81 -1.21 -11.70
C ALA A 252 -8.25 0.07 -12.45
N VAL A 253 -9.25 0.79 -11.95
CA VAL A 253 -9.74 2.04 -12.55
C VAL A 253 -10.00 3.06 -11.44
N ARG A 254 -9.04 3.96 -11.20
CA ARG A 254 -9.32 5.26 -10.59
C ARG A 254 -10.29 6.02 -11.49
N SER A 255 -11.18 6.86 -10.93
CA SER A 255 -11.98 7.78 -11.75
C SER A 255 -11.04 8.76 -12.47
N MET A 256 -10.59 8.40 -13.66
CA MET A 256 -9.90 9.33 -14.53
C MET A 256 -10.96 10.25 -15.10
N LYS A 257 -10.77 11.57 -14.99
CA LYS A 257 -11.57 12.52 -15.77
C LYS A 257 -11.39 12.13 -17.25
N PRO A 258 -12.47 11.81 -17.99
CA PRO A 258 -12.38 11.58 -19.42
C PRO A 258 -11.71 12.80 -20.06
N ASN A 259 -10.65 12.58 -20.84
CA ASN A 259 -9.87 13.62 -21.52
C ASN A 259 -8.96 14.51 -20.63
N ALA A 260 -8.77 14.20 -19.35
CA ALA A 260 -7.81 14.91 -18.50
C ALA A 260 -6.52 14.08 -18.31
N LYS A 261 -5.75 13.91 -19.38
CA LYS A 261 -4.30 13.93 -19.18
C LYS A 261 -3.94 15.40 -19.09
N PRO A 262 -3.61 15.98 -17.92
CA PRO A 262 -2.99 17.29 -17.93
C PRO A 262 -1.78 17.17 -18.87
N GLY A 263 -1.80 17.92 -19.98
CA GLY A 263 -0.68 17.92 -20.90
C GLY A 263 0.55 18.32 -20.10
N ILE A 264 1.50 17.40 -19.93
CA ILE A 264 2.82 17.75 -19.45
C ILE A 264 3.42 18.57 -20.59
N ILE A 265 3.54 19.88 -20.40
CA ILE A 265 4.33 20.69 -21.31
C ILE A 265 5.78 20.30 -21.01
N GLU A 266 6.39 19.55 -21.92
CA GLU A 266 7.81 19.21 -21.80
C GLU A 266 8.62 20.51 -21.81
N GLY A 267 9.31 20.77 -20.71
CA GLY A 267 10.13 21.97 -20.52
C GLY A 267 11.48 21.92 -21.23
N ASN A 268 11.65 21.01 -22.19
CA ASN A 268 12.84 20.85 -23.02
C ASN A 268 12.89 21.92 -24.11
N ILE A 269 12.87 23.18 -23.70
CA ILE A 269 13.06 24.32 -24.60
C ILE A 269 14.54 24.68 -24.56
N THR A 270 15.18 24.68 -25.71
CA THR A 270 16.57 25.09 -25.88
C THR A 270 16.72 26.61 -25.78
N GLU A 271 17.94 27.10 -25.54
CA GLU A 271 18.21 28.54 -25.51
C GLU A 271 17.84 29.21 -26.85
N ALA A 272 18.12 28.54 -27.97
CA ALA A 272 17.78 29.02 -29.31
C ALA A 272 16.27 29.16 -29.52
N GLU A 273 15.47 28.20 -29.05
CA GLU A 273 14.01 28.31 -29.10
C GLU A 273 13.49 29.38 -28.15
N LEU A 274 14.10 29.54 -26.98
CA LEU A 274 13.72 30.57 -26.03
C LEU A 274 13.94 31.99 -26.57
N LEU A 275 14.96 32.19 -27.42
CA LEU A 275 15.24 33.45 -28.11
C LEU A 275 14.12 33.86 -29.09
N GLU A 276 13.43 32.90 -29.68
CA GLU A 276 12.31 33.13 -30.61
C GLU A 276 11.00 33.44 -29.87
N LEU A 277 10.93 33.19 -28.56
CA LEU A 277 9.75 33.43 -27.75
C LEU A 277 9.65 34.90 -27.32
N PRO A 278 8.44 35.47 -27.25
CA PRO A 278 8.22 36.85 -26.82
C PRO A 278 8.29 36.98 -25.28
N THR A 279 9.46 36.71 -24.70
CA THR A 279 9.72 36.69 -23.24
C THR A 279 9.40 38.02 -22.55
N HIS A 280 9.32 39.13 -23.29
CA HIS A 280 8.85 40.43 -22.78
C HIS A 280 7.41 40.41 -22.22
N PHE A 281 6.62 39.38 -22.53
CA PHE A 281 5.35 39.16 -21.84
C PHE A 281 5.58 38.51 -20.48
N TYR A 282 5.22 39.23 -19.41
CA TYR A 282 5.33 38.76 -18.03
C TYR A 282 4.74 37.35 -17.81
N TRP A 283 3.53 37.10 -18.30
CA TRP A 283 2.86 35.81 -18.10
C TRP A 283 3.65 34.66 -18.73
N LEU A 284 4.24 34.88 -19.91
CA LEU A 284 5.02 33.88 -20.60
C LEU A 284 6.33 33.61 -19.87
N SER A 285 7.04 34.66 -19.46
CA SER A 285 8.26 34.52 -18.65
C SER A 285 8.00 33.80 -17.33
N LEU A 286 6.87 34.07 -16.65
CA LEU A 286 6.51 33.35 -15.44
C LEU A 286 6.23 31.87 -15.72
N THR A 287 5.46 31.56 -16.76
CA THR A 287 5.18 30.17 -17.16
C THR A 287 6.47 29.43 -17.52
N LEU A 288 7.35 30.05 -18.33
CA LEU A 288 8.66 29.49 -18.68
C LEU A 288 9.52 29.23 -17.43
N ALA A 289 9.54 30.16 -16.48
CA ALA A 289 10.27 29.98 -15.23
C ALA A 289 9.83 28.74 -14.43
N GLU A 290 8.54 28.36 -14.53
CA GLU A 290 7.99 27.19 -13.87
C GLU A 290 8.25 25.89 -14.66
N ILE A 291 8.17 25.92 -16.00
CA ILE A 291 8.22 24.68 -16.79
C ILE A 291 9.61 24.29 -17.27
N LEU A 292 10.55 25.23 -17.43
CA LEU A 292 11.88 24.94 -17.99
C LEU A 292 12.66 23.92 -17.14
N GLN A 293 13.35 23.01 -17.84
CA GLN A 293 14.04 21.86 -17.24
C GLN A 293 15.57 21.91 -17.37
N HIS A 294 16.12 22.99 -17.92
CA HIS A 294 17.55 23.14 -18.13
C HIS A 294 18.11 24.36 -17.41
N GLU A 295 19.21 24.16 -16.70
CA GLU A 295 19.90 25.22 -15.96
C GLU A 295 20.26 26.40 -16.86
N GLU A 296 20.76 26.14 -18.07
CA GLU A 296 21.19 27.18 -19.01
C GLU A 296 20.03 28.04 -19.52
N THR A 297 18.87 27.44 -19.80
CA THR A 297 17.69 28.22 -20.24
C THR A 297 17.06 29.01 -19.10
N LEU A 298 17.11 28.50 -17.87
CA LEU A 298 16.73 29.26 -16.67
C LEU A 298 17.69 30.42 -16.40
N LYS A 299 19.00 30.23 -16.58
CA LYS A 299 20.01 31.32 -16.51
C LYS A 299 19.76 32.38 -17.58
N TYR A 300 19.48 31.97 -18.81
CA TYR A 300 19.13 32.90 -19.88
C TYR A 300 17.87 33.69 -19.53
N LEU A 301 16.78 33.01 -19.15
CA LEU A 301 15.51 33.66 -18.78
C LEU A 301 15.70 34.63 -17.61
N TRP A 302 16.54 34.26 -16.64
CA TRP A 302 16.97 35.15 -15.58
C TRP A 302 17.63 36.40 -16.14
N GLN A 303 18.65 36.29 -16.98
CA GLN A 303 19.30 37.46 -17.58
C GLN A 303 18.34 38.30 -18.43
N ASP A 304 17.46 37.66 -19.21
CA ASP A 304 16.50 38.35 -20.07
C ASP A 304 15.46 39.14 -19.26
N SER A 305 15.02 38.61 -18.12
CA SER A 305 14.07 39.29 -17.21
C SER A 305 14.54 40.66 -16.73
N GLU A 306 15.86 40.91 -16.66
CA GLU A 306 16.41 42.23 -16.32
C GLU A 306 16.05 43.31 -17.34
N LYS A 307 16.01 42.94 -18.62
CA LYS A 307 15.68 43.87 -19.71
C LYS A 307 14.24 44.39 -19.58
N HIS A 308 13.37 43.61 -18.94
CA HIS A 308 11.94 43.90 -18.81
C HIS A 308 11.55 44.44 -17.42
N LYS A 309 12.50 44.62 -16.50
CA LYS A 309 12.25 45.11 -15.14
C LYS A 309 11.48 46.43 -15.11
N GLN A 310 11.80 47.34 -16.02
CA GLN A 310 11.14 48.65 -16.10
C GLN A 310 9.71 48.53 -16.66
N SER A 311 9.47 47.67 -17.66
CA SER A 311 8.17 47.53 -18.29
C SER A 311 7.18 46.75 -17.42
N TRP A 312 7.65 45.74 -16.69
CA TRP A 312 6.80 44.94 -15.79
C TRP A 312 6.52 45.61 -14.45
N GLY A 313 7.42 46.47 -13.99
CA GLY A 313 7.45 46.96 -12.61
C GLY A 313 8.05 45.94 -11.63
N GLN A 314 8.38 46.40 -10.44
CA GLN A 314 9.19 45.64 -9.47
C GLN A 314 8.51 44.35 -8.99
N GLU A 315 7.20 44.37 -8.77
CA GLU A 315 6.46 43.23 -8.23
C GLU A 315 6.46 42.04 -9.19
N LYS A 316 6.08 42.27 -10.46
CA LYS A 316 6.06 41.25 -11.51
C LYS A 316 7.46 40.73 -11.83
N TYR A 317 8.44 41.63 -11.93
CA TYR A 317 9.83 41.24 -12.09
C TYR A 317 10.29 40.33 -10.94
N LYS A 318 9.98 40.68 -9.69
CA LYS A 318 10.29 39.84 -8.53
C LYS A 318 9.60 38.48 -8.62
N GLN A 319 8.33 38.41 -9.03
CA GLN A 319 7.60 37.13 -9.17
C GLN A 319 8.29 36.19 -10.17
N VAL A 320 8.75 36.69 -11.32
CA VAL A 320 9.51 35.88 -12.30
C VAL A 320 10.84 35.40 -11.69
N ARG A 321 11.60 36.29 -11.04
CA ARG A 321 12.87 35.93 -10.38
C ARG A 321 12.65 34.87 -9.29
N ASP A 322 11.62 35.05 -8.47
CA ASP A 322 11.26 34.12 -7.41
C ASP A 322 10.89 32.77 -8.01
N ALA A 323 10.10 32.72 -9.09
CA ALA A 323 9.76 31.47 -9.78
C ALA A 323 11.00 30.75 -10.33
N ILE A 324 11.90 31.47 -11.02
CA ILE A 324 13.17 30.90 -11.50
C ILE A 324 13.97 30.35 -10.31
N SER A 325 14.17 31.13 -9.25
CA SER A 325 14.95 30.70 -8.09
C SER A 325 14.35 29.51 -7.33
N LYS A 326 13.04 29.26 -7.48
CA LYS A 326 12.37 28.12 -6.86
C LYS A 326 12.41 26.87 -7.73
N ASN A 327 12.66 27.01 -9.02
CA ASN A 327 12.74 25.89 -9.96
C ASN A 327 13.90 24.94 -9.55
N PRO A 328 13.66 23.62 -9.44
CA PRO A 328 14.68 22.66 -9.03
C PRO A 328 15.85 22.55 -10.02
N PHE A 329 15.63 22.88 -11.29
CA PHE A 329 16.66 22.87 -12.34
C PHE A 329 17.48 24.17 -12.39
N SER A 330 17.13 25.17 -11.58
CA SER A 330 17.92 26.40 -11.50
C SER A 330 19.27 26.16 -10.85
N SER A 331 20.27 26.93 -11.28
CA SER A 331 21.59 26.84 -10.70
C SER A 331 21.55 27.15 -9.20
N MET A 332 22.42 26.48 -8.46
CA MET A 332 22.53 26.64 -7.01
C MET A 332 22.77 28.12 -6.62
N SER A 333 23.54 28.86 -7.41
CA SER A 333 23.78 30.29 -7.20
C SER A 333 22.52 31.15 -7.29
N LEU A 334 21.61 30.84 -8.22
CA LEU A 334 20.34 31.54 -8.37
C LEU A 334 19.38 31.22 -7.22
N GLN A 335 19.28 29.94 -6.85
CA GLN A 335 18.45 29.50 -5.73
C GLN A 335 18.88 30.20 -4.43
N GLN A 336 20.19 30.21 -4.13
CA GLN A 336 20.75 30.85 -2.93
C GLN A 336 20.53 32.36 -2.89
N SER A 337 20.53 33.03 -4.05
CA SER A 337 20.46 34.49 -4.12
C SER A 337 19.15 35.08 -3.56
N ILE A 338 18.07 34.29 -3.55
CA ILE A 338 16.73 34.70 -3.09
C ILE A 338 16.25 33.87 -1.90
N CYS A 339 16.82 32.69 -1.66
CA CYS A 339 16.39 31.80 -0.60
C CYS A 339 16.60 32.38 0.81
N GLN A 340 15.50 32.62 1.53
CA GLN A 340 15.52 33.14 2.90
C GLN A 340 16.22 32.19 3.89
N PHE A 341 16.21 30.88 3.65
CA PHE A 341 16.85 29.90 4.52
C PHE A 341 18.36 29.76 4.25
N CYS A 342 18.84 30.25 3.11
CA CYS A 342 20.26 30.48 2.85
C CYS A 342 20.78 31.76 3.54
N ASP A 343 19.91 32.74 3.78
CA ASP A 343 20.27 33.98 4.47
C ASP A 343 20.63 33.72 5.94
N LYS A 344 21.90 33.95 6.27
CA LYS A 344 22.46 33.77 7.61
C LYS A 344 21.81 34.72 8.63
N GLN A 345 21.58 35.98 8.27
CA GLN A 345 20.97 36.96 9.16
C GLN A 345 19.51 36.60 9.44
N PHE A 346 18.79 36.10 8.43
CA PHE A 346 17.42 35.60 8.60
C PHE A 346 17.36 34.47 9.63
N LYS A 347 18.26 33.48 9.51
CA LYS A 347 18.35 32.34 10.43
C LYS A 347 18.75 32.77 11.85
N GLU A 348 19.79 33.57 11.99
CA GLU A 348 20.31 34.00 13.30
C GLU A 348 19.28 34.78 14.11
N LYS A 349 18.48 35.63 13.46
CA LYS A 349 17.42 36.40 14.14
C LYS A 349 16.31 35.51 14.74
N ARG A 350 16.11 34.31 14.21
CA ARG A 350 15.03 33.38 14.58
C ARG A 350 15.52 32.11 15.28
N GLN A 351 16.82 32.00 15.47
CA GLN A 351 17.46 30.80 15.94
C GLN A 351 16.99 30.44 17.35
N LEU A 352 16.50 29.21 17.49
CA LEU A 352 16.19 28.57 18.76
C LEU A 352 17.33 27.64 19.19
N SER A 353 17.90 26.92 18.21
CA SER A 353 19.02 26.00 18.42
C SER A 353 19.84 25.89 17.14
N LYS A 354 21.14 25.61 17.28
CA LYS A 354 22.04 25.34 16.15
C LYS A 354 23.05 24.27 16.54
N LYS A 355 22.91 23.08 15.95
CA LYS A 355 23.71 21.89 16.25
C LYS A 355 23.75 20.98 15.03
N TYR A 356 24.77 20.11 14.96
CA TYR A 356 24.86 19.05 13.95
C TYR A 356 24.89 19.54 12.48
N GLY A 357 25.16 20.82 12.22
CA GLY A 357 25.04 21.39 10.87
C GLY A 357 23.60 21.69 10.43
N ALA A 358 22.68 21.82 11.39
CA ALA A 358 21.32 22.28 11.19
C ALA A 358 21.01 23.44 12.14
N THR A 359 20.05 24.27 11.74
CA THR A 359 19.50 25.37 12.54
C THR A 359 18.01 25.14 12.73
N LEU A 360 17.54 25.20 13.98
CA LEU A 360 16.13 25.20 14.34
C LEU A 360 15.69 26.65 14.58
N ILE A 361 14.63 27.08 13.90
CA ILE A 361 14.08 28.42 14.01
C ILE A 361 12.60 28.41 14.38
N ALA A 362 12.10 29.51 14.92
CA ALA A 362 10.67 29.75 15.02
C ALA A 362 10.08 30.11 13.64
N ASN A 363 8.89 29.58 13.32
CA ASN A 363 8.16 29.96 12.13
C ASN A 363 7.53 31.36 12.32
N ASP A 364 7.74 32.27 11.36
CA ASP A 364 7.13 33.61 11.37
C ASP A 364 5.60 33.56 11.23
N PHE A 365 5.08 32.49 10.63
CA PHE A 365 3.66 32.24 10.40
C PHE A 365 3.26 30.93 11.09
N PRO A 366 3.21 30.91 12.44
CA PRO A 366 2.92 29.70 13.19
C PRO A 366 1.49 29.21 12.90
N PHE A 367 1.37 27.92 12.58
CA PHE A 367 0.09 27.24 12.43
C PHE A 367 -0.33 26.57 13.74
N GLY A 368 0.64 25.95 14.44
CA GLY A 368 0.40 25.34 15.74
C GLY A 368 0.08 26.38 16.81
N PRO A 369 -0.95 26.15 17.65
CA PRO A 369 -1.40 27.12 18.65
C PRO A 369 -0.38 27.41 19.75
N ASN A 370 0.55 26.49 20.03
CA ASN A 370 1.55 26.66 21.10
C ASN A 370 2.94 26.99 20.58
N PHE A 371 3.39 26.28 19.55
CA PHE A 371 4.63 26.57 18.85
C PHE A 371 4.59 26.05 17.42
N HIS A 372 5.44 26.61 16.56
CA HIS A 372 5.72 26.09 15.22
C HIS A 372 7.20 26.32 14.92
N TYR A 373 7.98 25.24 14.83
CA TYR A 373 9.42 25.28 14.56
C TYR A 373 9.73 24.72 13.19
N ILE A 374 10.84 25.21 12.63
CA ILE A 374 11.37 24.78 11.34
C ILE A 374 12.82 24.35 11.54
N ALA A 375 13.13 23.09 11.23
CA ALA A 375 14.49 22.58 11.21
C ALA A 375 15.05 22.69 9.79
N ILE A 376 16.22 23.31 9.64
CA ILE A 376 16.81 23.68 8.36
C ILE A 376 18.25 23.16 8.32
N VAL A 377 18.65 22.53 7.21
CA VAL A 377 20.07 22.21 6.98
C VAL A 377 20.86 23.50 6.73
N ASP A 378 22.04 23.65 7.33
CA ASP A 378 22.82 24.88 7.16
C ASP A 378 23.39 25.03 5.76
N GLU A 379 23.66 23.90 5.12
CA GLU A 379 24.08 23.83 3.72
C GLU A 379 22.91 24.19 2.79
N PRO A 380 23.19 24.82 1.64
CA PRO A 380 22.19 25.31 0.71
C PRO A 380 21.63 24.17 -0.15
N VAL A 381 20.83 23.28 0.45
CA VAL A 381 20.18 22.17 -0.26
C VAL A 381 18.75 22.56 -0.62
N HIS A 382 18.43 22.61 -1.90
CA HIS A 382 17.11 23.02 -2.43
C HIS A 382 16.35 21.90 -3.15
N SER A 383 16.90 20.69 -3.15
CA SER A 383 16.24 19.48 -3.63
C SER A 383 16.56 18.33 -2.69
N TRP A 384 15.52 17.57 -2.33
CA TRP A 384 15.65 16.48 -1.37
C TRP A 384 16.45 15.31 -1.95
N GLU A 385 16.54 15.21 -3.28
CA GLU A 385 17.33 14.21 -4.00
C GLU A 385 18.84 14.33 -3.77
N HIS A 386 19.27 15.48 -3.26
CA HIS A 386 20.66 15.81 -2.94
C HIS A 386 20.94 15.78 -1.43
N LEU A 387 19.94 15.44 -0.60
CA LEU A 387 20.18 15.27 0.83
C LEU A 387 21.08 14.06 1.08
N SER A 388 22.13 14.27 1.87
CA SER A 388 22.93 13.20 2.46
C SER A 388 22.24 12.61 3.68
N TYR A 389 22.64 11.39 4.06
CA TYR A 389 22.16 10.75 5.28
C TYR A 389 22.42 11.63 6.52
N LYS A 390 23.64 12.19 6.62
CA LYS A 390 24.06 13.06 7.72
C LYS A 390 23.12 14.27 7.88
N GLN A 391 22.72 14.89 6.78
CA GLN A 391 21.80 16.03 6.81
C GLN A 391 20.40 15.64 7.30
N VAL A 392 19.87 14.50 6.85
CA VAL A 392 18.59 13.94 7.36
C VAL A 392 18.68 13.70 8.87
N LEU A 393 19.77 13.07 9.31
CA LEU A 393 20.05 12.83 10.73
C LEU A 393 20.12 14.13 11.53
N SER A 394 20.77 15.17 11.00
CA SER A 394 20.88 16.47 11.66
C SER A 394 19.53 17.15 11.85
N LEU A 395 18.64 17.11 10.85
CA LEU A 395 17.28 17.64 10.94
C LEU A 395 16.46 16.92 12.04
N ASN A 396 16.60 15.60 12.12
CA ASN A 396 15.91 14.79 13.13
C ASN A 396 16.49 15.04 14.53
N LYS A 397 17.82 14.94 14.71
CA LYS A 397 18.48 15.13 16.00
C LYS A 397 18.27 16.50 16.59
N ILE A 398 18.41 17.59 15.82
CA ILE A 398 18.23 18.93 16.37
C ILE A 398 16.81 19.17 16.88
N THR A 399 15.82 18.65 16.15
CA THR A 399 14.41 18.77 16.53
C THR A 399 14.11 17.95 17.77
N HIS A 400 14.56 16.70 17.78
CA HIS A 400 14.41 15.79 18.91
C HIS A 400 15.03 16.36 20.19
N ASP A 401 16.32 16.73 20.16
CA ASP A 401 17.04 17.25 21.32
C ASP A 401 16.41 18.53 21.87
N TYR A 402 15.89 19.39 20.99
CA TYR A 402 15.22 20.61 21.41
C TYR A 402 13.88 20.32 22.10
N LEU A 403 13.11 19.37 21.58
CA LEU A 403 11.81 18.99 22.12
C LEU A 403 11.87 18.06 23.33
N GLN A 404 13.02 17.45 23.63
CA GLN A 404 13.25 16.72 24.89
C GLN A 404 13.08 17.60 26.12
N ILE A 405 13.46 18.88 26.00
CA ILE A 405 13.31 19.89 27.04
C ILE A 405 11.83 20.29 27.14
N GLU A 406 11.22 20.12 28.32
CA GLU A 406 9.77 20.30 28.52
C GLU A 406 9.28 21.72 28.29
N GLU A 407 10.09 22.70 28.70
CA GLU A 407 9.81 24.12 28.56
C GLU A 407 9.67 24.53 27.08
N ASN A 408 10.37 23.83 26.18
CA ASN A 408 10.31 24.08 24.74
C ASN A 408 9.03 23.55 24.09
N ARG A 409 8.17 22.82 24.82
CA ARG A 409 6.91 22.27 24.30
C ARG A 409 5.70 23.17 24.60
N PHE A 410 5.86 24.25 25.37
CA PHE A 410 4.84 25.26 25.66
C PHE A 410 3.47 24.67 26.07
N ALA A 411 3.47 23.69 26.99
CA ALA A 411 2.28 22.98 27.49
C ALA A 411 1.39 22.34 26.38
N SER A 412 2.00 22.01 25.24
CA SER A 412 1.30 21.34 24.14
C SER A 412 0.76 19.98 24.56
N ALA A 413 -0.41 19.61 24.03
CA ALA A 413 -0.98 18.29 24.28
C ALA A 413 -0.21 17.18 23.56
N GLY A 414 0.43 17.51 22.43
CA GLY A 414 1.22 16.60 21.61
C GLY A 414 1.94 17.39 20.53
N ILE A 415 2.48 16.70 19.53
CA ILE A 415 3.13 17.33 18.38
C ILE A 415 2.63 16.73 17.08
N GLN A 416 2.71 17.55 16.03
CA GLN A 416 2.69 17.09 14.65
C GLN A 416 4.04 17.40 14.03
N TYR A 417 4.51 16.50 13.18
CA TYR A 417 5.83 16.55 12.58
C TYR A 417 5.70 16.17 11.12
N GLY A 418 6.33 16.93 10.22
CA GLY A 418 6.30 16.59 8.82
C GLY A 418 7.34 17.26 7.93
N PHE A 419 7.42 16.73 6.72
CA PHE A 419 8.28 17.19 5.63
C PHE A 419 7.46 17.21 4.31
N ASN A 420 7.55 18.30 3.57
CA ASN A 420 6.90 18.46 2.27
C ASN A 420 7.99 18.53 1.21
N SER A 421 7.98 17.61 0.24
CA SER A 421 9.14 17.43 -0.65
C SER A 421 9.21 18.43 -1.81
N THR A 422 8.08 18.97 -2.29
CA THR A 422 8.02 19.83 -3.48
C THR A 422 7.22 21.11 -3.26
N VAL A 423 7.60 22.15 -4.01
CA VAL A 423 6.91 23.44 -4.04
C VAL A 423 5.72 23.40 -5.01
N ARG A 424 4.63 24.12 -4.67
CA ARG A 424 3.29 24.03 -5.30
C ARG A 424 3.26 24.09 -6.85
N HIS A 425 4.23 24.74 -7.46
CA HIS A 425 4.23 25.10 -8.88
C HIS A 425 5.22 24.28 -9.73
N LEU A 426 5.87 23.27 -9.14
CA LEU A 426 7.00 22.57 -9.74
C LEU A 426 6.85 21.07 -9.54
N VAL A 427 5.92 20.47 -10.28
CA VAL A 427 5.80 19.02 -10.38
C VAL A 427 6.20 18.64 -11.80
N LEU A 428 7.47 18.33 -11.96
CA LEU A 428 8.06 17.89 -13.23
C LEU A 428 8.57 16.47 -12.98
N GLY A 429 7.77 15.46 -13.32
CA GLY A 429 8.08 14.06 -13.10
C GLY A 429 7.14 13.14 -13.88
N ALA A 430 7.63 11.96 -14.24
CA ALA A 430 6.87 11.00 -15.04
C ALA A 430 5.71 10.37 -14.25
N ARG A 431 5.82 10.30 -12.91
CA ARG A 431 4.87 9.57 -12.04
C ARG A 431 4.02 10.45 -11.11
N THR A 432 4.53 11.57 -10.59
CA THR A 432 3.71 12.45 -9.73
C THR A 432 3.31 13.73 -10.45
N GLN A 433 2.08 14.21 -10.22
CA GLN A 433 1.50 15.38 -10.90
C GLN A 433 0.98 16.44 -9.93
N SER A 434 1.03 16.19 -8.61
CA SER A 434 0.60 17.14 -7.58
C SER A 434 1.75 17.48 -6.62
N SER A 435 1.74 18.71 -6.13
CA SER A 435 2.79 19.18 -5.22
C SER A 435 2.48 18.81 -3.77
N ALA A 436 3.54 18.55 -3.00
CA ALA A 436 3.48 18.34 -1.56
C ALA A 436 3.25 19.63 -0.76
N GLY A 437 3.22 20.81 -1.40
CA GLY A 437 2.84 22.08 -0.78
C GLY A 437 3.94 22.78 0.01
N ALA A 438 5.22 22.55 -0.29
CA ALA A 438 6.30 23.36 0.26
C ALA A 438 6.20 24.81 -0.24
N SER A 439 6.45 25.78 0.64
CA SER A 439 6.47 27.21 0.28
C SER A 439 7.89 27.73 -0.02
N ILE A 440 8.91 27.02 0.47
CA ILE A 440 10.32 27.35 0.37
C ILE A 440 11.07 26.12 -0.16
N PRO A 441 11.86 26.23 -1.25
CA PRO A 441 12.58 25.09 -1.82
C PRO A 441 13.68 24.52 -0.93
N HIS A 442 14.30 25.35 -0.09
CA HIS A 442 15.35 24.91 0.83
C HIS A 442 14.82 23.83 1.75
N ILE A 443 15.54 22.73 1.86
CA ILE A 443 15.10 21.57 2.63
C ILE A 443 14.93 21.93 4.10
N HIS A 444 13.71 21.70 4.57
CA HIS A 444 13.35 21.96 5.95
C HIS A 444 12.26 21.02 6.41
N LYS A 445 12.20 20.77 7.72
CA LYS A 445 11.12 20.05 8.38
C LYS A 445 10.36 20.95 9.32
N GLN A 446 9.08 20.67 9.49
CA GLN A 446 8.20 21.45 10.34
C GLN A 446 7.71 20.59 11.49
N VAL A 447 7.68 21.18 12.68
CA VAL A 447 7.10 20.56 13.87
C VAL A 447 6.29 21.61 14.62
N TRP A 448 5.09 21.25 15.06
CA TRP A 448 4.24 22.19 15.77
C TRP A 448 3.50 21.54 16.94
N GLY A 449 3.27 22.35 17.97
CA GLY A 449 2.61 21.95 19.20
C GLY A 449 1.10 21.94 19.04
N MET A 450 0.47 20.81 19.38
CA MET A 450 -0.98 20.63 19.33
C MET A 450 -1.66 21.25 20.56
N ALA A 451 -2.80 21.92 20.37
CA ALA A 451 -3.65 22.32 21.48
C ALA A 451 -4.38 21.10 22.08
N PRO A 452 -4.83 21.18 23.35
CA PRO A 452 -5.73 20.18 23.90
C PRO A 452 -6.98 20.02 23.02
N ARG A 453 -7.48 18.78 22.90
CA ARG A 453 -8.70 18.43 22.14
C ARG A 453 -8.64 18.67 20.62
N THR A 454 -7.46 18.95 20.05
CA THR A 454 -7.28 18.89 18.59
C THR A 454 -7.39 17.45 18.11
N SER A 455 -7.98 17.25 16.93
CA SER A 455 -7.99 15.94 16.28
C SER A 455 -6.56 15.41 16.13
N ASN A 456 -6.32 14.19 16.61
CA ASN A 456 -5.06 13.50 16.45
C ASN A 456 -5.23 12.40 15.39
N LEU A 457 -4.36 12.40 14.38
CA LEU A 457 -4.36 11.37 13.33
C LEU A 457 -4.21 9.95 13.92
N ALA A 458 -3.53 9.83 15.07
CA ALA A 458 -3.35 8.55 15.75
C ALA A 458 -4.58 8.08 16.55
N GLU A 459 -5.64 8.88 16.72
CA GLU A 459 -6.73 8.58 17.67
C GLU A 459 -7.40 7.22 17.42
N GLN A 460 -7.67 6.88 16.16
CA GLN A 460 -8.25 5.58 15.82
C GLN A 460 -7.27 4.45 16.15
N LEU A 461 -5.98 4.58 15.79
CA LEU A 461 -4.98 3.57 16.10
C LEU A 461 -4.78 3.40 17.60
N ILE A 462 -4.83 4.47 18.38
CA ILE A 462 -4.78 4.42 19.84
C ILE A 462 -5.95 3.59 20.37
N SER A 463 -7.16 3.87 19.89
CA SER A 463 -8.38 3.14 20.30
C SER A 463 -8.30 1.65 19.94
N VAL A 464 -7.79 1.33 18.75
CA VAL A 464 -7.53 -0.06 18.34
C VAL A 464 -6.47 -0.68 19.26
N CYS A 465 -5.29 -0.09 19.39
CA CYS A 465 -4.25 -0.64 20.26
C CYS A 465 -4.69 -0.81 21.71
N GLU A 466 -5.54 0.08 22.24
CA GLU A 466 -6.12 0.00 23.58
C GLU A 466 -7.06 -1.21 23.71
N ALA A 467 -8.00 -1.36 22.78
CA ALA A 467 -8.94 -2.48 22.78
C ALA A 467 -8.21 -3.84 22.78
N TYR A 468 -7.08 -3.94 22.08
CA TYR A 468 -6.27 -5.16 22.00
C TYR A 468 -5.38 -5.36 23.21
N SER A 469 -4.84 -4.27 23.75
CA SER A 469 -4.08 -4.31 25.00
C SER A 469 -4.95 -4.84 26.15
N ASN A 470 -6.26 -4.54 26.16
CA ASN A 470 -7.21 -5.05 27.16
C ASN A 470 -7.38 -6.57 27.13
N ILE A 471 -7.02 -7.23 26.03
CA ILE A 471 -6.99 -8.70 25.89
C ILE A 471 -5.55 -9.22 25.75
N ASN A 472 -4.56 -8.46 26.21
CA ASN A 472 -3.12 -8.78 26.18
C ASN A 472 -2.54 -9.02 24.78
N ILE A 473 -3.11 -8.40 23.74
CA ILE A 473 -2.59 -8.44 22.38
C ILE A 473 -1.90 -7.12 22.05
N ASP A 474 -0.66 -7.21 21.56
CA ASP A 474 0.07 -6.09 21.02
C ASP A 474 -0.22 -5.92 19.52
N TYR A 475 -1.28 -5.17 19.21
CA TYR A 475 -1.78 -5.01 17.83
C TYR A 475 -0.71 -4.59 16.82
N GLN A 476 0.15 -3.62 17.16
CA GLN A 476 1.16 -3.14 16.21
C GLN A 476 2.33 -4.13 16.04
N ALA A 477 2.70 -4.88 17.08
CA ALA A 477 3.68 -5.97 16.93
C ALA A 477 3.13 -7.11 16.07
N CYS A 478 1.86 -7.46 16.28
CA CYS A 478 1.09 -8.39 15.47
C CYS A 478 1.04 -7.96 14.01
N TYR A 479 0.73 -6.69 13.74
CA TYR A 479 0.71 -6.12 12.40
C TYR A 479 2.09 -6.18 11.73
N LEU A 480 3.15 -5.79 12.45
CA LEU A 480 4.51 -5.89 11.93
C LEU A 480 4.91 -7.34 11.61
N ARG A 481 4.49 -8.32 12.43
CA ARG A 481 4.72 -9.74 12.16
C ARG A 481 4.01 -10.17 10.88
N ALA A 482 2.74 -9.80 10.70
CA ALA A 482 1.99 -10.11 9.49
C ALA A 482 2.67 -9.53 8.23
N LEU A 483 3.14 -8.28 8.29
CA LEU A 483 3.89 -7.67 7.20
C LEU A 483 5.18 -8.44 6.87
N LYS A 484 5.89 -8.94 7.89
CA LYS A 484 7.09 -9.77 7.69
C LYS A 484 6.75 -11.11 7.04
N ASP A 485 5.74 -11.80 7.57
CA ASP A 485 5.31 -13.11 7.09
C ASP A 485 4.77 -13.06 5.65
N ALA A 486 4.29 -11.88 5.22
CA ALA A 486 3.83 -11.60 3.86
C ALA A 486 4.90 -10.95 2.96
N ASP A 487 6.13 -10.74 3.45
CA ASP A 487 7.25 -10.15 2.72
C ASP A 487 6.98 -8.70 2.23
N TYR A 488 6.36 -7.89 3.10
CA TYR A 488 6.08 -6.46 2.86
C TYR A 488 7.11 -5.51 3.48
N VAL A 489 8.04 -6.02 4.29
CA VAL A 489 9.12 -5.23 4.90
C VAL A 489 10.25 -5.07 3.88
N ILE A 490 10.53 -3.83 3.50
CA ILE A 490 11.57 -3.46 2.52
C ILE A 490 12.95 -3.40 3.18
N TRP A 491 13.01 -2.86 4.39
CA TRP A 491 14.25 -2.71 5.16
C TRP A 491 13.94 -2.71 6.65
N GLU A 492 14.84 -3.28 7.45
CA GLU A 492 14.78 -3.15 8.91
C GLU A 492 16.17 -3.19 9.54
N ASP A 493 16.29 -2.59 10.72
CA ASP A 493 17.41 -2.72 11.63
C ASP A 493 16.92 -3.04 13.05
N ASP A 494 17.76 -2.94 14.08
CA ASP A 494 17.37 -3.31 15.45
C ASP A 494 16.20 -2.48 16.02
N TYR A 495 15.95 -1.27 15.49
CA TYR A 495 15.01 -0.32 16.08
C TYR A 495 13.81 -0.03 15.19
N ILE A 496 13.93 -0.12 13.86
CA ILE A 496 12.87 0.28 12.92
C ILE A 496 12.68 -0.75 11.82
N ALA A 497 11.43 -0.88 11.36
CA ALA A 497 11.09 -1.56 10.13
C ALA A 497 10.40 -0.59 9.17
N LEU A 498 10.85 -0.57 7.91
CA LEU A 498 10.29 0.17 6.78
C LEU A 498 9.57 -0.82 5.86
N TYR A 499 8.32 -0.55 5.53
CA TYR A 499 7.44 -1.49 4.82
C TYR A 499 6.45 -0.78 3.91
N VAL A 500 5.85 -1.54 3.00
CA VAL A 500 4.66 -1.12 2.24
C VAL A 500 3.41 -1.48 3.07
N PRO A 501 2.53 -0.54 3.40
CA PRO A 501 1.34 -0.85 4.18
C PRO A 501 0.32 -1.66 3.35
N TYR A 502 -0.43 -2.58 3.99
CA TYR A 502 -1.56 -3.23 3.30
C TYR A 502 -2.60 -2.21 2.84
N GLY A 503 -2.87 -1.21 3.66
CA GLY A 503 -3.69 -0.06 3.31
C GLY A 503 -2.85 1.07 2.74
N GLN A 504 -2.26 0.91 1.56
CA GLN A 504 -1.62 2.05 0.89
C GLN A 504 -2.67 3.04 0.39
N CYS A 505 -2.58 4.31 0.77
CA CYS A 505 -3.51 5.36 0.35
C CYS A 505 -3.04 6.11 -0.92
N SER A 506 -1.81 5.86 -1.35
CA SER A 506 -1.22 6.33 -2.60
C SER A 506 -0.28 5.25 -3.16
N LEU A 507 0.06 5.31 -4.46
CA LEU A 507 1.02 4.37 -5.04
C LEU A 507 2.40 4.54 -4.40
N HIS A 508 3.07 3.42 -4.12
CA HIS A 508 4.41 3.42 -3.51
C HIS A 508 4.47 4.14 -2.15
N GLU A 509 3.34 4.21 -1.43
CA GLU A 509 3.36 4.65 -0.04
C GLU A 509 4.31 3.74 0.77
N LEU A 510 5.13 4.36 1.60
CA LEU A 510 5.98 3.66 2.56
C LEU A 510 5.61 4.08 3.99
N GLN A 511 5.73 3.16 4.92
CA GLN A 511 5.61 3.45 6.35
C GLN A 511 6.79 2.86 7.11
N SER A 512 7.24 3.53 8.15
CA SER A 512 8.20 2.99 9.10
C SER A 512 7.61 2.94 10.51
N ILE A 513 7.92 1.89 11.25
CA ILE A 513 7.43 1.69 12.62
C ILE A 513 8.62 1.47 13.57
N VAL A 514 8.58 2.12 14.73
CA VAL A 514 9.54 1.86 15.81
C VAL A 514 9.19 0.54 16.48
N LYS A 515 10.14 -0.39 16.57
CA LYS A 515 9.91 -1.76 17.08
C LYS A 515 9.64 -1.78 18.58
N ARG A 516 10.26 -0.89 19.34
CA ARG A 516 9.99 -0.72 20.77
C ARG A 516 8.70 0.08 20.98
N PRO A 517 7.81 -0.33 21.89
CA PRO A 517 6.73 0.55 22.35
C PRO A 517 7.25 1.92 22.76
N CYS A 518 6.75 2.94 22.06
CA CYS A 518 7.14 4.32 22.23
C CYS A 518 5.96 5.18 21.83
N ALA A 519 5.45 5.96 22.78
CA ALA A 519 4.19 6.69 22.61
C ALA A 519 4.31 7.85 21.61
N ASN A 520 5.45 8.56 21.62
CA ASN A 520 5.63 9.77 20.82
C ASN A 520 7.10 10.01 20.48
N TYR A 521 7.35 10.95 19.57
CA TYR A 521 8.67 11.30 19.06
C TYR A 521 9.69 11.65 20.15
N VAL A 522 9.24 12.30 21.22
CA VAL A 522 10.10 12.72 22.34
C VAL A 522 10.43 11.52 23.25
N GLY A 523 9.82 10.36 23.04
CA GLY A 523 10.20 9.13 23.74
C GLY A 523 11.34 8.36 23.07
N PHE A 524 11.87 8.85 21.95
CA PHE A 524 12.90 8.14 21.19
C PHE A 524 14.25 8.26 21.90
N ASN A 525 15.03 7.18 21.87
CA ASN A 525 16.44 7.23 22.23
C ASN A 525 17.30 7.66 21.03
N SER A 526 18.59 7.89 21.26
CA SER A 526 19.51 8.36 20.21
C SER A 526 19.65 7.38 19.04
N ASP A 527 19.62 6.07 19.31
CA ASP A 527 19.75 5.04 18.28
C ASP A 527 18.47 4.94 17.44
N GLU A 528 17.29 5.08 18.06
CA GLU A 528 16.01 5.13 17.36
C GLU A 528 15.90 6.33 16.44
N ILE A 529 16.41 7.50 16.85
CA ILE A 529 16.50 8.68 15.97
C ILE A 529 17.46 8.42 14.80
N GLU A 530 18.56 7.71 15.05
CA GLU A 530 19.51 7.33 14.00
C GLU A 530 18.87 6.37 12.98
N SER A 531 18.22 5.31 13.46
CA SER A 531 17.50 4.33 12.65
C SER A 531 16.33 4.97 11.89
N MET A 532 15.60 5.91 12.48
CA MET A 532 14.52 6.63 11.79
C MET A 532 15.08 7.47 10.65
N SER A 533 16.23 8.10 10.87
CA SER A 533 16.92 8.86 9.84
C SER A 533 17.45 7.96 8.72
N LYS A 534 17.87 6.72 9.02
CA LYS A 534 18.25 5.72 8.01
C LYS A 534 17.04 5.31 7.17
N ALA A 535 15.92 4.97 7.80
CA ALA A 535 14.67 4.62 7.12
C ALA A 535 14.22 5.74 6.19
N GLU A 536 14.20 6.98 6.67
CA GLU A 536 13.84 8.15 5.86
C GLU A 536 14.81 8.37 4.70
N PHE A 537 16.11 8.27 4.92
CA PHE A 537 17.09 8.39 3.83
C PHE A 537 16.90 7.29 2.77
N ILE A 538 16.58 6.06 3.17
CA ILE A 538 16.24 4.97 2.24
C ILE A 538 15.02 5.34 1.40
N VAL A 539 13.96 5.89 2.01
CA VAL A 539 12.77 6.36 1.28
C VAL A 539 13.16 7.41 0.24
N LEU A 540 13.98 8.40 0.59
CA LEU A 540 14.46 9.41 -0.37
C LEU A 540 15.18 8.75 -1.55
N GLN A 541 16.10 7.81 -1.30
CA GLN A 541 16.83 7.16 -2.39
C GLN A 541 15.92 6.26 -3.25
N LEU A 542 14.91 5.62 -2.66
CA LEU A 542 13.91 4.83 -3.39
C LEU A 542 13.04 5.72 -4.28
N TYR A 543 12.51 6.82 -3.74
CA TYR A 543 11.70 7.76 -4.51
C TYR A 543 12.49 8.40 -5.64
N LYS A 544 13.76 8.71 -5.41
CA LYS A 544 14.66 9.15 -6.47
C LYS A 544 14.82 8.08 -7.57
N ALA A 545 15.05 6.83 -7.20
CA ALA A 545 15.22 5.72 -8.15
C ALA A 545 13.94 5.41 -8.95
N LEU A 546 12.77 5.69 -8.37
CA LEU A 546 11.46 5.52 -9.01
C LEU A 546 10.94 6.80 -9.70
N GLU A 547 11.75 7.86 -9.76
CA GLU A 547 11.37 9.16 -10.33
C GLU A 547 10.11 9.77 -9.66
N ILE A 548 9.89 9.44 -8.39
CA ILE A 548 8.85 10.02 -7.54
C ILE A 548 9.40 11.34 -7.00
N ASN A 549 8.96 12.45 -7.58
CA ASN A 549 9.43 13.78 -7.24
C ASN A 549 8.67 14.41 -6.04
N SER A 550 7.43 13.98 -5.75
CA SER A 550 6.53 14.64 -4.79
C SER A 550 5.91 13.70 -3.74
N PHE A 551 6.08 14.03 -2.45
CA PHE A 551 5.53 13.28 -1.32
C PHE A 551 5.48 14.13 -0.04
N ASN A 552 4.66 13.70 0.93
CA ASN A 552 4.65 14.20 2.30
C ASN A 552 5.13 13.12 3.27
N ASN A 553 5.87 13.53 4.30
CA ASN A 553 6.23 12.70 5.45
C ASN A 553 5.45 13.21 6.67
N ILE A 554 4.77 12.30 7.39
CA ILE A 554 3.96 12.63 8.57
C ILE A 554 4.25 11.61 9.68
N LEU A 555 4.25 12.08 10.93
CA LEU A 555 4.39 11.21 12.10
C LEU A 555 3.03 10.95 12.78
N ILE A 556 2.72 9.66 13.00
CA ILE A 556 1.54 9.19 13.74
C ILE A 556 2.00 8.85 15.16
N SER A 557 1.60 9.67 16.14
CA SER A 557 2.03 9.56 17.53
C SER A 557 0.93 9.92 18.54
N LYS A 558 1.07 9.42 19.77
CA LYS A 558 0.19 9.78 20.88
C LYS A 558 0.43 11.21 21.36
N LEU A 559 -0.62 11.77 21.95
CA LEU A 559 -0.49 12.96 22.80
C LEU A 559 0.41 12.63 24.01
N PHE A 560 1.11 13.63 24.54
CA PHE A 560 2.10 13.45 25.61
C PHE A 560 1.50 12.81 26.88
N ASN A 561 0.27 13.17 27.22
CA ASN A 561 -0.42 12.71 28.43
C ASN A 561 -1.41 11.56 28.19
N ASP A 562 -1.43 10.97 26.99
CA ASP A 562 -2.34 9.85 26.70
C ASP A 562 -1.79 8.55 27.31
N SER A 563 -2.50 7.99 28.28
CA SER A 563 -2.12 6.76 28.97
C SER A 563 -2.68 5.49 28.33
N ARG A 564 -3.58 5.60 27.34
CA ARG A 564 -4.19 4.45 26.65
C ARG A 564 -3.17 3.72 25.80
N ALA A 565 -3.42 2.46 25.43
CA ALA A 565 -2.53 1.68 24.56
C ALA A 565 -1.05 1.71 24.98
N PRO A 566 -0.67 1.04 26.09
CA PRO A 566 0.71 1.08 26.61
C PRO A 566 1.76 0.55 25.63
N ASN A 567 1.35 -0.35 24.72
CA ASN A 567 2.22 -0.94 23.69
C ASN A 567 2.25 -0.15 22.37
N PHE A 568 1.71 1.08 22.35
CA PHE A 568 1.69 1.90 21.15
C PHE A 568 3.11 2.17 20.63
N ARG A 569 3.28 2.12 19.30
CA ARG A 569 4.50 2.43 18.57
C ARG A 569 4.25 3.59 17.63
N VAL A 570 5.16 4.55 17.60
CA VAL A 570 5.14 5.62 16.60
C VAL A 570 5.32 5.04 15.20
N VAL A 571 4.52 5.53 14.26
CA VAL A 571 4.60 5.21 12.82
C VAL A 571 4.91 6.49 12.05
N GLN A 572 5.82 6.43 11.10
CA GLN A 572 6.08 7.48 10.12
C GLN A 572 5.51 7.05 8.77
N THR A 573 4.75 7.91 8.09
CA THR A 573 4.15 7.63 6.77
C THR A 573 4.70 8.56 5.72
N PHE A 574 5.00 8.01 4.54
CA PHE A 574 5.50 8.70 3.36
C PHE A 574 4.46 8.55 2.25
N VAL A 575 3.67 9.59 2.04
CA VAL A 575 2.53 9.60 1.11
C VAL A 575 2.92 10.32 -0.16
N THR A 576 2.98 9.60 -1.27
CA THR A 576 3.27 10.15 -2.60
C THR A 576 2.11 11.03 -3.11
N ARG A 577 2.42 12.06 -3.89
CA ARG A 577 1.44 13.06 -4.38
C ARG A 577 1.22 12.95 -5.88
N GLU A 578 0.55 11.89 -6.28
CA GLU A 578 0.38 11.61 -7.71
C GLU A 578 -0.69 12.45 -8.39
N ILE A 579 -1.83 12.66 -7.73
CA ILE A 579 -2.95 13.45 -8.21
C ILE A 579 -3.47 14.36 -7.10
N ASP A 580 -4.14 15.45 -7.49
CA ASP A 580 -4.90 16.25 -6.54
C ASP A 580 -6.06 15.43 -5.96
N LEU A 581 -6.32 15.59 -4.65
CA LEU A 581 -7.38 14.89 -3.93
C LEU A 581 -8.73 15.05 -4.66
N ALA A 582 -9.39 13.94 -4.99
CA ALA A 582 -10.76 13.97 -5.49
C ALA A 582 -11.78 14.01 -4.32
N VAL A 583 -13.07 14.15 -4.66
CA VAL A 583 -14.17 14.27 -3.69
C VAL A 583 -14.32 13.01 -2.82
N SER A 584 -13.97 11.85 -3.36
CA SER A 584 -13.89 10.57 -2.64
C SER A 584 -12.95 10.65 -1.43
N GLU A 585 -11.78 11.25 -1.60
CA GLU A 585 -10.76 11.35 -0.56
C GLU A 585 -11.18 12.34 0.55
N LEU A 586 -11.96 13.37 0.20
CA LEU A 586 -12.61 14.25 1.18
C LEU A 586 -13.66 13.51 2.03
N SER A 587 -14.13 12.36 1.56
CA SER A 587 -15.08 11.48 2.24
C SER A 587 -14.38 10.29 2.94
N MET A 588 -13.06 10.37 3.15
CA MET A 588 -12.22 9.33 3.78
C MET A 588 -12.14 8.00 3.00
N LEU A 589 -12.48 8.04 1.70
CA LEU A 589 -12.30 6.93 0.77
C LEU A 589 -11.16 7.25 -0.19
N TYR A 590 -10.02 6.57 -0.03
CA TYR A 590 -8.89 6.68 -0.95
C TYR A 590 -9.02 5.64 -2.05
N VAL A 591 -8.71 6.01 -3.28
CA VAL A 591 -8.67 5.06 -4.39
C VAL A 591 -7.23 4.89 -4.84
N VAL A 592 -6.75 3.66 -4.99
CA VAL A 592 -5.43 3.33 -5.53
C VAL A 592 -5.62 2.29 -6.63
N ASP A 593 -4.93 2.45 -7.75
CA ASP A 593 -5.08 1.62 -8.95
C ASP A 593 -4.05 0.47 -9.06
N GLN A 594 -3.17 0.34 -8.06
CA GLN A 594 -2.19 -0.72 -7.96
C GLN A 594 -2.31 -1.46 -6.63
N HIS A 595 -2.17 -2.78 -6.68
CA HIS A 595 -2.16 -3.60 -5.48
C HIS A 595 -0.86 -3.34 -4.68
N PRO A 596 -0.90 -3.32 -3.34
CA PRO A 596 0.28 -3.06 -2.49
C PRO A 596 1.43 -4.03 -2.74
N ARG A 597 1.12 -5.27 -3.16
CA ARG A 597 2.14 -6.27 -3.55
C ARG A 597 2.97 -5.82 -4.73
N ASP A 598 2.35 -5.20 -5.74
CA ASP A 598 3.05 -4.76 -6.94
C ASP A 598 3.92 -3.56 -6.62
N SER A 599 3.40 -2.61 -5.84
CA SER A 599 4.19 -1.48 -5.33
C SER A 599 5.38 -1.97 -4.52
N ARG A 600 5.18 -3.00 -3.67
CA ARG A 600 6.26 -3.68 -2.95
C ARG A 600 7.29 -4.29 -3.88
N ASN A 601 6.87 -5.02 -4.92
CA ASN A 601 7.80 -5.66 -5.86
C ASN A 601 8.69 -4.63 -6.58
N GLU A 602 8.10 -3.52 -7.02
CA GLU A 602 8.84 -2.39 -7.61
C GLU A 602 9.84 -1.78 -6.61
N LEU A 603 9.41 -1.54 -5.37
CA LEU A 603 10.25 -0.97 -4.32
C LEU A 603 11.40 -1.89 -3.91
N VAL A 604 11.16 -3.20 -3.79
CA VAL A 604 12.21 -4.19 -3.50
C VAL A 604 13.23 -4.24 -4.64
N SER A 605 12.75 -4.23 -5.88
CA SER A 605 13.63 -4.20 -7.06
C SER A 605 14.52 -2.95 -7.06
N ALA A 606 13.93 -1.77 -6.85
CA ALA A 606 14.67 -0.51 -6.73
C ALA A 606 15.65 -0.53 -5.55
N PHE A 607 15.22 -1.02 -4.39
CA PHE A 607 16.06 -1.12 -3.19
C PHE A 607 17.32 -1.95 -3.45
N ASN A 608 17.18 -3.10 -4.09
CA ASN A 608 18.30 -3.98 -4.42
C ASN A 608 19.34 -3.30 -5.33
N GLN A 609 18.92 -2.40 -6.21
CA GLN A 609 19.83 -1.64 -7.09
C GLN A 609 20.63 -0.58 -6.33
N ILE A 610 20.05 0.03 -5.29
CA ILE A 610 20.65 1.16 -4.57
C ILE A 610 21.28 0.79 -3.22
N LYS A 611 21.04 -0.43 -2.70
CA LYS A 611 21.43 -0.88 -1.35
C LYS A 611 22.91 -0.68 -1.03
N ASN A 612 23.80 -0.98 -1.97
CA ASN A 612 25.25 -0.84 -1.74
C ASN A 612 25.64 0.62 -1.52
N LYS A 613 25.13 1.53 -2.37
CA LYS A 613 25.36 2.97 -2.26
C LYS A 613 24.83 3.53 -0.93
N ILE A 614 23.65 3.09 -0.51
CA ILE A 614 23.06 3.48 0.78
C ILE A 614 23.95 3.02 1.95
N THR A 615 24.45 1.78 1.88
CA THR A 615 25.29 1.21 2.95
C THR A 615 26.63 1.93 3.07
N GLU A 616 27.20 2.41 1.96
CA GLU A 616 28.39 3.26 1.97
C GLU A 616 28.12 4.62 2.59
N GLU A 617 26.99 5.25 2.26
CA GLU A 617 26.59 6.54 2.84
C GLU A 617 26.43 6.47 4.35
N PHE A 618 25.89 5.37 4.90
CA PHE A 618 25.76 5.19 6.35
C PHE A 618 27.09 5.09 7.11
N LYS A 619 28.20 4.86 6.41
CA LYS A 619 29.55 4.78 7.02
C LYS A 619 30.28 6.13 7.05
N LEU A 620 29.80 7.12 6.30
CA LEU A 620 30.34 8.48 6.18
C LEU A 620 29.72 9.40 7.24
#